data_AF-A0A2Z7AG06-F1
#
_entry.id   AF-A0A2Z7AG06-F1
#
_cell.length_a   1.000
_cell.length_b   1.000
_cell.length_c   1.000
_cell.angle_alpha   90.00
_cell.angle_beta   90.00
_cell.angle_gamma   90.00
#
_symmetry.space_group_name_H-M   'P 1'
#
loop_
_entity.id
_entity.type
_entity.pdbx_description
1 polymer ?
#
loop_
_entity_poly.entity_id
_entity_poly.type
_entity_poly.pdbx_seq_one_letter_code
_entity_poly.pdbx_strand_id
1 'polypeptide(L)'
;MAQNLVIDVLLANLMVSKSPRITEISLGIIGNLACHEILREQISSSNGLVKVIVDQLFSDDVPSLCEAFRVITTFLRNSDGCVVWAEALQTEQILSRILWISDNTLNRKLIGKSTRFLFDVLSCQQVAAILLPPMMKLGLSSLLLNLLAFELSKFREEEKPESDEVLDYILLSIEALSVMDDYLEEMCLNKQLLQLLEDLIKFHDKFEIPNACVTASTLLAKIVARATSLASEMSQDLDVLQGLLDAFPFASSVLTQASMWCFIARLLTLVRESEVSSLFLNRLVSILTKKFDLLEEEITIHLLNDMDDDPPPTAYVDALVIG
;
A
#
# COMPACT_ATOMS: atom_id res chain seq x y z
N MET A 1 -17.38 -35.50 24.15
CA MET A 1 -16.80 -34.66 23.08
C MET A 1 -15.29 -34.78 23.23
N ALA A 2 -14.55 -35.27 22.22
CA ALA A 2 -13.10 -35.45 22.34
C ALA A 2 -12.40 -34.08 22.46
N GLN A 3 -11.48 -33.94 23.42
CA GLN A 3 -10.73 -32.70 23.60
C GLN A 3 -9.75 -32.54 22.43
N ASN A 4 -9.89 -31.47 21.66
CA ASN A 4 -8.99 -31.18 20.54
C ASN A 4 -7.68 -30.57 21.08
N LEU A 5 -6.64 -31.40 21.19
CA LEU A 5 -5.31 -31.00 21.70
C LEU A 5 -4.36 -30.49 20.61
N VAL A 6 -4.85 -30.24 19.39
CA VAL A 6 -3.99 -29.85 18.25
C VAL A 6 -3.22 -28.57 18.54
N ILE A 7 -3.84 -27.57 19.19
CA ILE A 7 -3.17 -26.31 19.56
C ILE A 7 -2.03 -26.57 20.55
N ASP A 8 -2.26 -27.42 21.57
CA ASP A 8 -1.25 -27.76 22.57
C ASP A 8 -0.06 -28.51 21.96
N VAL A 9 -0.32 -29.43 21.02
CA VAL A 9 0.72 -30.17 20.28
C VAL A 9 1.54 -29.22 19.42
N LEU A 10 0.89 -28.28 18.72
CA LEU A 10 1.59 -27.28 17.89
C LEU A 10 2.45 -26.34 18.76
N LEU A 11 1.94 -25.90 19.91
CA LEU A 11 2.70 -25.12 20.87
C LEU A 11 3.94 -25.89 21.36
N ALA A 12 3.77 -27.14 21.79
CA ALA A 12 4.86 -27.99 22.25
C ALA A 12 5.94 -28.17 21.15
N ASN A 13 5.52 -28.37 19.90
CA ASN A 13 6.43 -28.47 18.77
C ASN A 13 7.22 -27.17 18.55
N LEU A 14 6.56 -26.00 18.58
CA LEU A 14 7.23 -24.71 18.41
C LEU A 14 8.21 -24.40 19.56
N MET A 15 7.94 -24.89 20.78
CA MET A 15 8.83 -24.69 21.93
C MET A 15 10.05 -25.62 21.96
N VAL A 16 9.91 -26.85 21.47
CA VAL A 16 10.91 -27.92 21.68
C VAL A 16 11.67 -28.28 20.40
N SER A 17 11.06 -28.12 19.23
CA SER A 17 11.68 -28.51 17.96
C SER A 17 12.86 -27.62 17.62
N LYS A 18 13.99 -28.24 17.28
CA LYS A 18 15.15 -27.56 16.67
C LYS A 18 15.13 -27.60 15.15
N SER A 19 14.14 -28.27 14.55
CA SER A 19 14.05 -28.44 13.09
C SER A 19 13.27 -27.28 12.49
N PRO A 20 13.90 -26.44 11.62
CA PRO A 20 13.20 -25.36 10.94
C PRO A 20 12.02 -25.85 10.12
N ARG A 21 12.13 -27.05 9.52
CA ARG A 21 11.03 -27.65 8.76
C ARG A 21 9.82 -27.98 9.62
N ILE A 22 10.03 -28.44 10.86
CA ILE A 22 8.90 -28.71 11.77
C ILE A 22 8.27 -27.40 12.22
N THR A 23 9.08 -26.35 12.46
CA THR A 23 8.60 -25.00 12.77
C THR A 23 7.73 -24.45 11.64
N GLU A 24 8.25 -24.47 10.41
CA GLU A 24 7.52 -24.06 9.20
C GLU A 24 6.19 -24.80 9.06
N ILE A 25 6.19 -26.14 9.17
CA ILE A 25 4.96 -26.94 9.07
C ILE A 25 3.98 -26.58 10.20
N SER A 26 4.47 -26.40 11.43
CA SER A 26 3.63 -26.07 12.58
C SER A 26 2.96 -24.71 12.41
N LEU A 27 3.72 -23.69 12.00
CA LEU A 27 3.20 -22.36 11.64
C LEU A 27 2.21 -22.46 10.46
N GLY A 28 2.53 -23.28 9.46
CA GLY A 28 1.67 -23.60 8.32
C GLY A 28 0.29 -24.09 8.75
N ILE A 29 0.26 -25.07 9.65
CA ILE A 29 -0.97 -25.63 10.21
C ILE A 29 -1.73 -24.55 11.00
N ILE A 30 -1.06 -23.81 11.89
CA ILE A 30 -1.67 -22.74 12.69
C ILE A 30 -2.34 -21.71 11.78
N GLY A 31 -1.65 -21.26 10.73
CA GLY A 31 -2.20 -20.27 9.81
C GLY A 31 -3.41 -20.78 9.04
N ASN A 32 -3.52 -22.09 8.79
CA ASN A 32 -4.72 -22.69 8.20
C ASN A 32 -5.86 -22.80 9.22
N LEU A 33 -5.57 -23.16 10.47
CA LEU A 33 -6.57 -23.22 11.54
C LEU A 33 -7.16 -21.83 11.84
N ALA A 34 -6.34 -20.78 11.75
CA ALA A 34 -6.75 -19.38 11.97
C ALA A 34 -7.79 -18.88 10.94
N CYS A 35 -8.03 -19.61 9.85
CA CYS A 35 -9.13 -19.33 8.92
C CYS A 35 -10.52 -19.64 9.52
N HIS A 36 -10.60 -20.40 10.62
CA HIS A 36 -11.84 -20.70 11.32
C HIS A 36 -11.97 -19.87 12.60
N GLU A 37 -13.07 -19.13 12.74
CA GLU A 37 -13.34 -18.19 13.84
C GLU A 37 -13.14 -18.81 15.23
N ILE A 38 -13.78 -19.96 15.51
CA ILE A 38 -13.67 -20.65 16.80
C ILE A 38 -12.21 -21.02 17.13
N LEU A 39 -11.46 -21.51 16.15
CA LEU A 39 -10.06 -21.91 16.37
C LEU A 39 -9.15 -20.68 16.51
N ARG A 40 -9.47 -19.59 15.81
CA ARG A 40 -8.76 -18.32 15.92
C ARG A 40 -8.85 -17.76 17.34
N GLU A 41 -10.04 -17.74 17.93
CA GLU A 41 -10.23 -17.31 19.32
C GLU A 41 -9.45 -18.20 20.29
N GLN A 42 -9.48 -19.52 20.08
CA GLN A 42 -8.72 -20.48 20.89
C GLN A 42 -7.20 -20.26 20.77
N ILE A 43 -6.68 -19.95 19.58
CA ILE A 43 -5.27 -19.64 19.36
C ILE A 43 -4.89 -18.34 20.09
N SER A 44 -5.67 -17.28 19.93
CA SER A 44 -5.41 -15.98 20.60
C SER A 44 -5.51 -16.07 22.12
N SER A 45 -6.37 -16.96 22.64
CA SER A 45 -6.54 -17.20 24.08
C SER A 45 -5.56 -18.23 24.64
N SER A 46 -4.78 -18.91 23.79
CA SER A 46 -3.85 -19.95 24.21
C SER A 46 -2.63 -19.32 24.89
N ASN A 47 -2.44 -19.65 26.17
CA ASN A 47 -1.38 -19.09 26.98
C ASN A 47 0.00 -19.43 26.38
N GLY A 48 0.77 -18.39 26.06
CA GLY A 48 2.14 -18.51 25.53
C GLY A 48 2.22 -18.74 24.03
N LEU A 49 1.16 -19.17 23.34
CA LEU A 49 1.23 -19.48 21.90
C LEU A 49 1.48 -18.23 21.05
N VAL A 50 0.76 -17.13 21.31
CA VAL A 50 0.98 -15.86 20.60
C VAL A 50 2.44 -15.43 20.73
N LYS A 51 2.98 -15.46 21.95
CA LYS A 51 4.39 -15.12 22.22
C LYS A 51 5.35 -16.04 21.45
N VAL A 52 5.14 -17.36 21.52
CA VAL A 52 6.01 -18.33 20.82
C VAL A 52 5.98 -18.14 19.31
N ILE A 53 4.83 -17.77 18.73
CA ILE A 53 4.71 -17.45 17.30
C ILE A 53 5.45 -16.16 16.96
N VAL A 54 5.28 -15.11 17.76
CA VAL A 54 6.00 -13.83 17.59
C VAL A 54 7.52 -14.01 17.72
N ASP A 55 7.97 -14.85 18.64
CA ASP A 55 9.39 -15.19 18.82
C ASP A 55 9.99 -15.87 17.57
N GLN A 56 9.18 -16.46 16.67
CA GLN A 56 9.67 -17.02 15.41
C GLN A 56 10.21 -15.95 14.45
N LEU A 57 9.88 -14.67 14.64
CA LEU A 57 10.46 -13.56 13.87
C LEU A 57 11.98 -13.42 14.09
N PHE A 58 12.54 -14.02 15.14
CA PHE A 58 13.98 -14.10 15.38
C PHE A 58 14.67 -15.31 14.74
N SER A 59 13.92 -16.16 14.03
CA SER A 59 14.51 -17.20 13.19
C SER A 59 15.23 -16.59 11.98
N ASP A 60 16.27 -17.28 11.49
CA ASP A 60 16.93 -16.96 10.22
C ASP A 60 16.46 -17.86 9.06
N ASP A 61 15.56 -18.81 9.35
CA ASP A 61 14.97 -19.69 8.35
C ASP A 61 13.85 -18.98 7.57
N VAL A 62 14.11 -18.69 6.29
CA VAL A 62 13.19 -17.95 5.41
C VAL A 62 11.80 -18.61 5.28
N PRO A 63 11.66 -19.93 5.07
CA PRO A 63 10.35 -20.58 5.07
C PRO A 63 9.57 -20.37 6.37
N SER A 64 10.22 -20.54 7.53
CA SER A 64 9.60 -20.28 8.83
C SER A 64 9.18 -18.83 9.00
N LEU A 65 10.01 -17.87 8.59
CA LEU A 65 9.66 -16.45 8.61
C LEU A 65 8.45 -16.14 7.72
N CYS A 66 8.39 -16.71 6.52
CA CYS A 66 7.23 -16.54 5.62
C CYS A 66 5.93 -17.01 6.28
N GLU A 67 5.96 -18.15 6.97
CA GLU A 67 4.79 -18.66 7.68
C GLU A 67 4.48 -17.86 8.95
N ALA A 68 5.49 -17.37 9.67
CA ALA A 68 5.30 -16.49 10.83
C ALA A 68 4.59 -15.19 10.42
N PHE A 69 5.09 -14.51 9.38
CA PHE A 69 4.42 -13.33 8.83
C PHE A 69 3.00 -13.64 8.38
N ARG A 70 2.79 -14.77 7.66
CA ARG A 70 1.44 -15.17 7.21
C ARG A 70 0.48 -15.34 8.39
N VAL A 71 0.89 -16.07 9.43
CA VAL A 71 0.08 -16.29 10.64
C VAL A 71 -0.26 -14.94 11.29
N ILE A 72 0.76 -14.13 11.59
CA ILE A 72 0.58 -12.85 12.28
C ILE A 72 -0.36 -11.93 11.48
N THR A 73 -0.11 -11.77 10.18
CA THR A 73 -0.97 -11.02 9.27
C THR A 73 -2.41 -11.51 9.29
N THR A 74 -2.64 -12.84 9.29
CA THR A 74 -3.99 -13.39 9.40
C THR A 74 -4.68 -12.91 10.66
N PHE A 75 -4.01 -12.85 11.80
CA PHE A 75 -4.64 -12.37 13.04
C PHE A 75 -4.82 -10.85 13.08
N LEU A 76 -3.92 -10.06 12.50
CA LEU A 76 -4.04 -8.60 12.48
C LEU A 76 -5.21 -8.09 11.64
N ARG A 77 -5.56 -8.79 10.55
CA ARG A 77 -6.67 -8.43 9.65
C ARG A 77 -8.07 -8.64 10.25
N ASN A 78 -8.17 -9.45 11.29
CA ASN A 78 -9.47 -9.81 11.85
C ASN A 78 -9.75 -8.94 13.07
N SER A 79 -10.91 -8.28 13.11
CA SER A 79 -11.29 -7.37 14.20
C SER A 79 -11.22 -8.03 15.58
N ASP A 80 -11.54 -9.33 15.64
CA ASP A 80 -11.57 -10.08 16.88
C ASP A 80 -10.17 -10.61 17.24
N GLY A 81 -9.57 -10.01 18.28
CA GLY A 81 -8.29 -10.42 18.83
C GLY A 81 -7.06 -9.77 18.19
N CYS A 82 -7.19 -8.90 17.19
CA CYS A 82 -6.04 -8.20 16.58
C CYS A 82 -5.21 -7.40 17.60
N VAL A 83 -5.86 -6.84 18.63
CA VAL A 83 -5.21 -6.09 19.72
C VAL A 83 -4.23 -6.98 20.49
N VAL A 84 -4.57 -8.24 20.79
CA VAL A 84 -3.68 -9.18 21.50
C VAL A 84 -2.39 -9.40 20.71
N TRP A 85 -2.50 -9.50 19.38
CA TRP A 85 -1.35 -9.66 18.50
C TRP A 85 -0.54 -8.38 18.36
N ALA A 86 -1.20 -7.23 18.25
CA ALA A 86 -0.51 -5.94 18.24
C ALA A 86 0.27 -5.70 19.54
N GLU A 87 -0.32 -5.97 20.70
CA GLU A 87 0.34 -5.87 22.01
C GLU A 87 1.53 -6.84 22.13
N ALA A 88 1.44 -8.03 21.56
CA ALA A 88 2.56 -8.97 21.54
C ALA A 88 3.72 -8.50 20.65
N LEU A 89 3.43 -7.72 19.61
CA LEU A 89 4.42 -7.18 18.66
C LEU A 89 5.06 -5.86 19.12
N GLN A 90 4.44 -5.13 20.05
CA GLN A 90 4.75 -3.72 20.34
C GLN A 90 6.17 -3.41 20.86
N THR A 91 6.96 -4.43 21.23
CA THR A 91 8.29 -4.19 21.78
C THR A 91 9.26 -3.70 20.70
N GLU A 92 10.13 -2.76 21.06
CA GLU A 92 11.11 -2.17 20.13
C GLU A 92 11.99 -3.23 19.46
N GLN A 93 12.37 -4.29 20.18
CA GLN A 93 13.19 -5.39 19.65
C GLN A 93 12.48 -6.17 18.53
N ILE A 94 11.19 -6.46 18.71
CA ILE A 94 10.38 -7.19 17.72
C ILE A 94 10.15 -6.31 16.49
N LEU A 95 9.74 -5.05 16.70
CA LEU A 95 9.50 -4.12 15.60
C LEU A 95 10.78 -3.84 14.82
N SER A 96 11.92 -3.65 15.49
CA SER A 96 13.22 -3.50 14.83
C SER A 96 13.58 -4.72 14.00
N ARG A 97 13.30 -5.94 14.49
CA ARG A 97 13.53 -7.17 13.73
C ARG A 97 12.64 -7.24 12.49
N ILE A 98 11.37 -6.86 12.58
CA ILE A 98 10.45 -6.85 11.44
C ILE A 98 10.90 -5.86 10.35
N LEU A 99 11.24 -4.64 10.74
CA LEU A 99 11.73 -3.62 9.82
C LEU A 99 13.06 -4.07 9.19
N TRP A 100 13.97 -4.62 9.99
CA TRP A 100 15.24 -5.16 9.50
C TRP A 100 15.06 -6.30 8.50
N ILE A 101 14.13 -7.24 8.74
CA ILE A 101 13.83 -8.32 7.77
C ILE A 101 13.36 -7.72 6.45
N SER A 102 12.43 -6.75 6.52
CA SER A 102 11.87 -6.10 5.34
C SER A 102 12.95 -5.38 4.52
N ASP A 103 13.92 -4.75 5.18
CA ASP A 103 14.99 -3.97 4.56
C ASP A 103 16.13 -4.84 4.00
N ASN A 104 16.40 -6.01 4.60
CA ASN A 104 17.64 -6.78 4.34
C ASN A 104 17.42 -8.12 3.61
N THR A 105 16.18 -8.55 3.41
CA THR A 105 15.93 -9.82 2.70
C THR A 105 16.01 -9.66 1.19
N LEU A 106 16.76 -10.56 0.54
CA LEU A 106 16.74 -10.71 -0.93
C LEU A 106 15.71 -11.76 -1.39
N ASN A 107 15.08 -12.48 -0.46
CA ASN A 107 14.08 -13.49 -0.81
C ASN A 107 12.75 -12.81 -1.15
N ARG A 108 12.36 -12.90 -2.42
CA ARG A 108 11.17 -12.23 -2.96
C ARG A 108 9.87 -12.58 -2.21
N LYS A 109 9.69 -13.86 -1.89
CA LYS A 109 8.51 -14.33 -1.12
C LYS A 109 8.47 -13.68 0.26
N LEU A 110 9.61 -13.57 0.94
CA LEU A 110 9.69 -12.93 2.26
C LEU A 110 9.44 -11.42 2.17
N ILE A 111 9.97 -10.73 1.14
CA ILE A 111 9.64 -9.31 0.88
C ILE A 111 8.13 -9.15 0.76
N GLY A 112 7.46 -9.97 -0.07
CA GLY A 112 6.01 -9.90 -0.24
C GLY A 112 5.22 -10.18 1.05
N LYS A 113 5.72 -11.05 1.92
CA LYS A 113 5.09 -11.28 3.23
C LYS A 113 5.30 -10.13 4.20
N SER A 114 6.49 -9.54 4.23
CA SER A 114 6.80 -8.45 5.15
C SER A 114 6.15 -7.14 4.72
N THR A 115 6.13 -6.80 3.41
CA THR A 115 5.42 -5.61 2.92
C THR A 115 3.92 -5.70 3.11
N ARG A 116 3.33 -6.88 2.88
CA ARG A 116 1.92 -7.14 3.20
C ARG A 116 1.63 -6.96 4.69
N PHE A 117 2.51 -7.44 5.56
CA PHE A 117 2.40 -7.21 7.00
C PHE A 117 2.39 -5.71 7.33
N LEU A 118 3.30 -4.92 6.75
CA LEU A 118 3.34 -3.46 6.96
C LEU A 118 2.01 -2.82 6.55
N PHE A 119 1.49 -3.17 5.36
CA PHE A 119 0.18 -2.70 4.91
C PHE A 119 -0.94 -3.05 5.88
N ASP A 120 -0.98 -4.29 6.37
CA ASP A 120 -2.05 -4.76 7.26
C ASP A 120 -2.01 -4.09 8.64
N VAL A 121 -0.81 -3.78 9.15
CA VAL A 121 -0.64 -2.97 10.36
C VAL A 121 -1.24 -1.58 10.18
N LEU A 122 -0.99 -0.95 9.03
CA LEU A 122 -1.43 0.41 8.73
C LEU A 122 -2.92 0.50 8.41
N SER A 123 -3.49 -0.56 7.84
CA SER A 123 -4.89 -0.59 7.38
C SER A 123 -5.90 -0.83 8.50
N CYS A 124 -5.46 -1.39 9.63
CA CYS A 124 -6.34 -1.66 10.76
C CYS A 124 -6.16 -0.60 11.84
N GLN A 125 -7.19 0.24 12.06
CA GLN A 125 -7.12 1.37 13.01
C GLN A 125 -6.68 0.95 14.43
N GLN A 126 -7.17 -0.19 14.93
CA GLN A 126 -6.82 -0.68 16.28
C GLN A 126 -5.35 -1.13 16.35
N VAL A 127 -4.83 -1.74 15.29
CA VAL A 127 -3.44 -2.20 15.21
C VAL A 127 -2.50 -1.01 14.99
N ALA A 128 -2.85 -0.11 14.06
CA ALA A 128 -2.11 1.11 13.78
C ALA A 128 -1.95 1.96 15.05
N ALA A 129 -3.01 2.12 15.85
CA ALA A 129 -2.94 2.86 17.11
C ALA A 129 -1.87 2.36 18.09
N ILE A 130 -1.54 1.06 18.05
CA ILE A 130 -0.56 0.42 18.94
C ILE A 130 0.84 0.41 18.29
N LEU A 131 0.91 -0.01 17.03
CA LEU A 131 2.19 -0.32 16.37
C LEU A 131 2.77 0.82 15.55
N LEU A 132 1.94 1.72 15.01
CA LEU A 132 2.43 2.77 14.12
C LEU A 132 3.38 3.75 14.83
N PRO A 133 3.06 4.32 16.01
CA PRO A 133 3.97 5.27 16.66
C PRO A 133 5.39 4.73 16.90
N PRO A 134 5.59 3.52 17.47
CA PRO A 134 6.93 2.97 17.63
C PRO A 134 7.59 2.61 16.30
N MET A 135 6.85 2.14 15.29
CA MET A 135 7.42 1.84 13.97
C MET A 135 7.90 3.09 13.24
N MET A 136 7.18 4.21 13.36
CA MET A 136 7.62 5.50 12.80
C MET A 136 8.92 5.96 13.45
N LYS A 137 9.03 5.86 14.79
CA LYS A 137 10.28 6.16 15.52
C LYS A 137 11.45 5.29 15.06
N LEU A 138 11.18 4.05 14.65
CA LEU A 138 12.18 3.11 14.13
C LEU A 138 12.48 3.27 12.62
N GLY A 139 11.87 4.26 11.94
CA GLY A 139 12.20 4.59 10.55
C GLY A 139 11.30 3.94 9.50
N LEU A 140 10.06 3.58 9.82
CA LEU A 140 9.11 3.00 8.87
C LEU A 140 8.95 3.84 7.57
N SER A 141 8.88 5.17 7.67
CA SER A 141 8.76 6.04 6.48
C SER A 141 9.95 5.86 5.54
N SER A 142 11.18 5.93 6.07
CA SER A 142 12.40 5.72 5.28
C SER A 142 12.47 4.32 4.67
N LEU A 143 12.03 3.29 5.41
CA LEU A 143 11.97 1.92 4.90
C LEU A 143 11.04 1.81 3.69
N LEU A 144 9.82 2.33 3.77
CA LEU A 144 8.85 2.28 2.67
C LEU A 144 9.38 2.99 1.43
N LEU A 145 10.07 4.12 1.60
CA LEU A 145 10.71 4.85 0.50
C LEU A 145 11.86 4.08 -0.14
N ASN A 146 12.71 3.45 0.68
CA ASN A 146 13.81 2.64 0.18
C ASN A 146 13.30 1.41 -0.58
N LEU A 147 12.25 0.74 -0.06
CA LEU A 147 11.59 -0.37 -0.74
C LEU A 147 10.95 0.06 -2.06
N LEU A 148 10.25 1.20 -2.09
CA LEU A 148 9.68 1.75 -3.31
C LEU A 148 10.77 2.06 -4.34
N ALA A 149 11.86 2.72 -3.92
CA ALA A 149 12.99 3.04 -4.78
C ALA A 149 13.66 1.78 -5.37
N PHE A 150 13.83 0.75 -4.54
CA PHE A 150 14.40 -0.54 -4.96
C PHE A 150 13.49 -1.30 -5.92
N GLU A 151 12.18 -1.30 -5.69
CA GLU A 151 11.24 -1.90 -6.64
C GLU A 151 11.24 -1.15 -7.96
N LEU A 152 11.26 0.19 -7.91
CA LEU A 152 11.29 1.03 -9.11
C LEU A 152 12.61 0.93 -9.90
N SER A 153 13.74 0.66 -9.25
CA SER A 153 15.01 0.50 -9.97
C SER A 153 15.00 -0.71 -10.92
N LYS A 154 14.25 -1.77 -10.60
CA LYS A 154 14.12 -2.96 -11.45
C LYS A 154 13.46 -2.67 -12.79
N PHE A 155 12.50 -1.74 -12.81
CA PHE A 155 11.86 -1.27 -14.05
C PHE A 155 12.83 -0.49 -14.96
N ARG A 156 13.85 0.15 -14.37
CA ARG A 156 14.89 0.86 -15.13
C ARG A 156 15.88 -0.08 -15.79
N GLU A 157 16.07 -1.26 -15.22
CA GLU A 157 16.99 -2.31 -15.70
C GLU A 157 16.35 -3.23 -16.75
N GLU A 158 15.11 -2.93 -17.18
CA GLU A 158 14.31 -3.76 -18.12
C GLU A 158 14.07 -5.21 -17.65
N GLU A 159 14.33 -5.49 -16.37
CA GLU A 159 13.91 -6.74 -15.76
C GLU A 159 12.39 -6.72 -15.67
N LYS A 160 11.72 -7.64 -16.38
CA LYS A 160 10.28 -7.80 -16.22
C LYS A 160 10.01 -8.08 -14.74
N PRO A 161 9.21 -7.25 -14.05
CA PRO A 161 8.86 -7.54 -12.68
C PRO A 161 8.21 -8.90 -12.64
N GLU A 162 8.75 -9.81 -11.83
CA GLU A 162 7.99 -10.99 -11.45
C GLU A 162 6.67 -10.48 -10.85
N SER A 163 5.54 -11.02 -11.31
CA SER A 163 4.20 -10.57 -10.92
C SER A 163 3.99 -10.80 -9.43
N ASP A 164 4.41 -9.84 -8.62
CA ASP A 164 4.29 -9.86 -7.19
C ASP A 164 3.63 -8.59 -6.72
N GLU A 165 2.67 -8.75 -5.82
CA GLU A 165 1.92 -7.69 -5.13
C GLU A 165 2.82 -6.81 -4.23
N VAL A 166 4.15 -6.95 -4.28
CA VAL A 166 5.11 -6.22 -3.43
C VAL A 166 4.99 -4.72 -3.65
N LEU A 167 5.04 -4.26 -4.90
CA LEU A 167 4.92 -2.84 -5.24
C LEU A 167 3.57 -2.30 -4.78
N ASP A 168 2.49 -3.05 -5.02
CA ASP A 168 1.14 -2.69 -4.59
C ASP A 168 1.09 -2.53 -3.07
N TYR A 169 1.60 -3.48 -2.28
CA TYR A 169 1.59 -3.37 -0.81
C TYR A 169 2.46 -2.22 -0.29
N ILE A 170 3.57 -1.88 -0.95
CA ILE A 170 4.38 -0.71 -0.57
C ILE A 170 3.58 0.57 -0.81
N LEU A 171 2.96 0.72 -1.99
CA LEU A 171 2.17 1.90 -2.33
C LEU A 171 0.92 2.01 -1.47
N LEU A 172 0.22 0.91 -1.22
CA LEU A 172 -0.92 0.86 -0.32
C LEU A 172 -0.54 1.19 1.13
N SER A 173 0.67 0.81 1.57
CA SER A 173 1.20 1.22 2.88
C SER A 173 1.42 2.74 2.95
N ILE A 174 2.02 3.32 1.90
CA ILE A 174 2.22 4.78 1.80
C ILE A 174 0.88 5.50 1.73
N GLU A 175 -0.09 4.95 1.00
CA GLU A 175 -1.45 5.49 0.94
C GLU A 175 -2.15 5.44 2.31
N ALA A 176 -2.04 4.34 3.03
CA ALA A 176 -2.58 4.23 4.39
C ALA A 176 -1.96 5.28 5.32
N LEU A 177 -0.65 5.57 5.19
CA LEU A 177 -0.01 6.68 5.91
C LEU A 177 -0.57 8.04 5.50
N SER A 178 -0.83 8.25 4.21
CA SER A 178 -1.35 9.54 3.70
C SER A 178 -2.73 9.92 4.24
N VAL A 179 -3.50 8.97 4.77
CA VAL A 179 -4.82 9.23 5.37
C VAL A 179 -4.69 9.96 6.71
N MET A 180 -3.54 9.85 7.37
CA MET A 180 -3.28 10.46 8.67
C MET A 180 -2.53 11.79 8.49
N ASP A 181 -3.12 12.89 8.98
CA ASP A 181 -2.62 14.27 8.75
C ASP A 181 -1.16 14.47 9.15
N ASP A 182 -0.74 13.91 10.30
CA ASP A 182 0.63 14.06 10.82
C ASP A 182 1.69 13.53 9.83
N TYR A 183 1.41 12.40 9.18
CA TYR A 183 2.31 11.79 8.19
C TYR A 183 2.11 12.38 6.78
N LEU A 184 0.90 12.90 6.54
CA LEU A 184 0.53 13.86 5.50
C LEU A 184 1.64 14.86 5.18
N GLU A 185 1.92 15.68 6.18
CA GLU A 185 2.83 16.82 6.06
C GLU A 185 4.27 16.39 5.80
N GLU A 186 4.73 15.33 6.46
CA GLU A 186 6.07 14.75 6.23
C GLU A 186 6.22 14.27 4.78
N MET A 187 5.19 13.59 4.23
CA MET A 187 5.19 13.12 2.85
C MET A 187 5.21 14.27 1.83
N CYS A 188 4.46 15.35 2.08
CA CYS A 188 4.41 16.50 1.18
C CYS A 188 5.77 17.20 1.03
N LEU A 189 6.63 17.13 2.05
CA LEU A 189 7.97 17.72 2.03
C LEU A 189 9.02 16.78 1.40
N ASN A 190 8.67 15.53 1.13
CA ASN A 190 9.61 14.52 0.65
C ASN A 190 9.71 14.52 -0.89
N LYS A 191 10.71 15.23 -1.40
CA LYS A 191 10.98 15.30 -2.86
C LYS A 191 11.31 13.95 -3.48
N GLN A 192 11.94 13.03 -2.74
CA GLN A 192 12.26 11.71 -3.25
C GLN A 192 10.99 10.91 -3.51
N LEU A 193 10.02 10.95 -2.58
CA LEU A 193 8.72 10.31 -2.79
C LEU A 193 8.02 10.84 -4.05
N LEU A 194 7.97 12.16 -4.21
CA LEU A 194 7.36 12.79 -5.39
C LEU A 194 7.98 12.27 -6.70
N GLN A 195 9.32 12.27 -6.77
CA GLN A 195 10.04 11.77 -7.94
C GLN A 195 9.74 10.31 -8.22
N LEU A 196 9.71 9.45 -7.19
CA LEU A 196 9.43 8.02 -7.35
C LEU A 196 8.00 7.77 -7.86
N LEU A 197 7.02 8.53 -7.37
CA LEU A 197 5.62 8.43 -7.84
C LEU A 197 5.47 8.91 -9.28
N GLU A 198 6.13 10.00 -9.66
CA GLU A 198 6.16 10.47 -11.05
C GLU A 198 6.81 9.46 -11.99
N ASP A 199 7.96 8.91 -11.59
CA ASP A 199 8.67 7.89 -12.35
C ASP A 199 7.77 6.66 -12.60
N LEU A 200 7.04 6.21 -11.58
CA LEU A 200 6.12 5.09 -11.67
C LEU A 200 5.00 5.35 -12.70
N ILE A 201 4.38 6.53 -12.68
CA ILE A 201 3.32 6.89 -13.63
C ILE A 201 3.87 6.97 -15.07
N LYS A 202 5.11 7.45 -15.24
CA LYS A 202 5.80 7.48 -16.53
C LYS A 202 6.12 6.07 -17.07
N PHE A 203 6.21 5.06 -16.20
CA PHE A 203 6.47 3.67 -16.59
C PHE A 203 5.23 2.88 -17.05
N HIS A 204 4.03 3.46 -16.97
CA HIS A 204 2.77 2.75 -17.26
C HIS A 204 2.75 2.06 -18.64
N ASP A 205 3.33 2.69 -19.68
CA ASP A 205 3.34 2.18 -21.06
C ASP A 205 4.22 0.93 -21.23
N LYS A 206 5.21 0.76 -20.32
CA LYS A 206 6.23 -0.29 -20.45
C LYS A 206 5.90 -1.55 -19.66
N PHE A 207 5.03 -1.46 -18.66
CA PHE A 207 4.79 -2.54 -17.70
C PHE A 207 3.30 -2.65 -17.36
N GLU A 208 2.78 -3.88 -17.29
CA GLU A 208 1.39 -4.19 -16.92
C GLU A 208 1.15 -3.99 -15.40
N ILE A 209 1.29 -2.76 -14.91
CA ILE A 209 1.15 -2.39 -13.49
C ILE A 209 0.03 -1.35 -13.23
N PRO A 210 -1.20 -1.55 -13.76
CA PRO A 210 -2.25 -0.54 -13.71
C PRO A 210 -2.63 -0.14 -12.28
N ASN A 211 -2.70 -1.10 -11.35
CA ASN A 211 -3.09 -0.83 -9.96
C ASN A 211 -2.09 0.06 -9.23
N ALA A 212 -0.79 -0.23 -9.37
CA ALA A 212 0.28 0.59 -8.80
C ALA A 212 0.23 2.04 -9.33
N CYS A 213 0.01 2.21 -10.63
CA CYS A 213 -0.13 3.54 -11.24
C CYS A 213 -1.35 4.29 -10.71
N VAL A 214 -2.49 3.61 -10.49
CA VAL A 214 -3.70 4.20 -9.90
C VAL A 214 -3.45 4.67 -8.46
N THR A 215 -2.84 3.83 -7.62
CA THR A 215 -2.49 4.21 -6.24
C THR A 215 -1.50 5.38 -6.21
N ALA A 216 -0.48 5.34 -7.08
CA ALA A 216 0.50 6.44 -7.20
C ALA A 216 -0.15 7.75 -7.65
N SER A 217 -1.06 7.69 -8.61
CA SER A 217 -1.82 8.86 -9.10
C SER A 217 -2.67 9.48 -7.99
N THR A 218 -3.30 8.64 -7.17
CA THR A 218 -4.12 9.08 -6.03
C THR A 218 -3.26 9.72 -4.94
N LEU A 219 -2.09 9.15 -4.65
CA LEU A 219 -1.11 9.72 -3.73
C LEU A 219 -0.60 11.09 -4.20
N LEU A 220 -0.26 11.23 -5.49
CA LEU A 220 0.14 12.51 -6.06
C LEU A 220 -0.98 13.53 -5.99
N ALA A 221 -2.22 13.14 -6.32
CA ALA A 221 -3.38 14.01 -6.20
C ALA A 221 -3.51 14.59 -4.77
N LYS A 222 -3.38 13.74 -3.74
CA LYS A 222 -3.43 14.14 -2.33
C LYS A 222 -2.28 15.09 -1.94
N ILE A 223 -1.05 14.82 -2.39
CA ILE A 223 0.13 15.65 -2.11
C ILE A 223 -0.02 17.02 -2.80
N VAL A 224 -0.36 17.02 -4.09
CA VAL A 224 -0.50 18.23 -4.91
C VAL A 224 -1.66 19.10 -4.42
N ALA A 225 -2.74 18.49 -3.93
CA ALA A 225 -3.86 19.20 -3.32
C ALA A 225 -3.39 20.12 -2.18
N ARG A 226 -2.48 19.62 -1.32
CA ARG A 226 -1.90 20.37 -0.20
C ARG A 226 -0.75 21.31 -0.61
N ALA A 227 0.00 21.00 -1.66
CA ALA A 227 1.17 21.77 -2.11
C ALA A 227 0.97 22.36 -3.52
N THR A 228 0.33 23.53 -3.60
CA THR A 228 -0.02 24.21 -4.87
C THR A 228 1.17 24.52 -5.78
N SER A 229 2.37 24.74 -5.22
CA SER A 229 3.58 25.01 -6.00
C SER A 229 4.03 23.79 -6.82
N LEU A 230 3.80 22.57 -6.34
CA LEU A 230 4.14 21.33 -7.06
C LEU A 230 3.26 21.14 -8.30
N ALA A 231 1.99 21.56 -8.24
CA ALA A 231 1.07 21.45 -9.36
C ALA A 231 1.58 22.17 -10.62
N SER A 232 2.26 23.31 -10.43
CA SER A 232 2.81 24.11 -11.53
C SER A 232 4.07 23.51 -12.15
N GLU A 233 4.86 22.76 -11.38
CA GLU A 233 6.03 22.04 -11.89
C GLU A 233 5.58 20.82 -12.70
N MET A 234 4.64 20.05 -12.14
CA MET A 234 4.09 18.85 -12.77
C MET A 234 3.26 19.15 -14.02
N SER A 235 2.60 20.31 -14.12
CA SER A 235 1.82 20.66 -15.31
C SER A 235 2.68 20.85 -16.57
N GLN A 236 3.99 21.05 -16.40
CA GLN A 236 4.94 21.13 -17.53
C GLN A 236 5.45 19.75 -17.99
N ASP A 237 5.19 18.69 -17.22
CA ASP A 237 5.59 17.33 -17.55
C ASP A 237 4.43 16.57 -18.21
N LEU A 238 4.41 16.60 -19.55
CA LEU A 238 3.38 15.94 -20.34
C LEU A 238 3.42 14.41 -20.24
N ASP A 239 4.55 13.82 -19.84
CA ASP A 239 4.66 12.36 -19.68
C ASP A 239 3.94 11.90 -18.40
N VAL A 240 3.92 12.73 -17.35
CA VAL A 240 3.06 12.52 -16.17
C VAL A 240 1.59 12.59 -16.56
N LEU A 241 1.18 13.61 -17.32
CA LEU A 241 -0.21 13.77 -17.75
C LEU A 241 -0.69 12.59 -18.61
N GLN A 242 0.15 12.13 -19.55
CA GLN A 242 -0.13 10.94 -20.34
C GLN A 242 -0.36 9.74 -19.42
N GLY A 243 0.59 9.43 -18.52
CA GLY A 243 0.46 8.28 -17.62
C GLY A 243 -0.73 8.35 -16.66
N LEU A 244 -1.14 9.55 -16.23
CA LEU A 244 -2.37 9.73 -15.45
C LEU A 244 -3.61 9.33 -16.25
N LEU A 245 -3.70 9.78 -17.51
CA LEU A 245 -4.81 9.45 -18.41
C LEU A 245 -4.82 7.96 -18.78
N ASP A 246 -3.66 7.32 -18.85
CA ASP A 246 -3.55 5.90 -19.11
C ASP A 246 -3.90 5.03 -17.89
N ALA A 247 -3.59 5.48 -16.68
CA ALA A 247 -3.96 4.80 -15.44
C ALA A 247 -5.46 4.99 -15.10
N PHE A 248 -6.08 6.08 -15.55
CA PHE A 248 -7.44 6.46 -15.19
C PHE A 248 -8.51 5.37 -15.41
N PRO A 249 -8.55 4.64 -16.56
CA PRO A 249 -9.56 3.60 -16.79
C PRO A 249 -9.48 2.42 -15.82
N PHE A 250 -8.36 2.26 -15.12
CA PHE A 250 -8.15 1.18 -14.15
C PHE A 250 -8.56 1.59 -12.73
N ALA A 251 -8.92 2.85 -12.50
CA ALA A 251 -9.45 3.30 -11.23
C ALA A 251 -10.84 2.66 -11.00
N SER A 252 -10.90 1.72 -10.04
CA SER A 252 -12.09 0.91 -9.78
C SER A 252 -13.10 1.56 -8.82
N SER A 253 -12.68 2.57 -8.04
CA SER A 253 -13.52 3.24 -7.05
C SER A 253 -13.85 4.67 -7.47
N VAL A 254 -15.09 5.11 -7.20
CA VAL A 254 -15.56 6.48 -7.49
C VAL A 254 -14.67 7.54 -6.82
N LEU A 255 -14.20 7.27 -5.60
CA LEU A 255 -13.30 8.19 -4.88
C LEU A 255 -11.93 8.30 -5.54
N THR A 256 -11.40 7.18 -6.03
CA THR A 256 -10.13 7.12 -6.77
C THR A 256 -10.26 7.87 -8.10
N GLN A 257 -11.33 7.60 -8.84
CA GLN A 257 -11.65 8.29 -10.10
C GLN A 257 -11.77 9.80 -9.88
N ALA A 258 -12.57 10.23 -8.89
CA ALA A 258 -12.73 11.65 -8.55
C ALA A 258 -11.39 12.31 -8.19
N SER A 259 -10.56 11.66 -7.37
CA SER A 259 -9.24 12.18 -6.97
C SER A 259 -8.31 12.36 -8.18
N MET A 260 -8.26 11.37 -9.07
CA MET A 260 -7.47 11.46 -10.29
C MET A 260 -8.02 12.52 -11.25
N TRP A 261 -9.34 12.63 -11.38
CA TRP A 261 -9.97 13.62 -12.24
C TRP A 261 -9.72 15.05 -11.76
N CYS A 262 -9.90 15.31 -10.46
CA CYS A 262 -9.56 16.59 -9.84
C CYS A 262 -8.09 16.95 -10.07
N PHE A 263 -7.19 15.95 -9.98
CA PHE A 263 -5.77 16.16 -10.23
C PHE A 263 -5.49 16.52 -11.70
N ILE A 264 -6.03 15.76 -12.65
CA ILE A 264 -5.90 16.03 -14.09
C ILE A 264 -6.45 17.42 -14.43
N ALA A 265 -7.66 17.74 -13.96
CA ALA A 265 -8.28 19.05 -14.16
C ALA A 265 -7.41 20.19 -13.61
N ARG A 266 -6.84 20.01 -12.41
CA ARG A 266 -5.93 20.99 -11.80
C ARG A 266 -4.65 21.17 -12.62
N LEU A 267 -4.04 20.11 -13.13
CA LEU A 267 -2.88 20.23 -14.01
C LEU A 267 -3.22 20.99 -15.30
N LEU A 268 -4.36 20.67 -15.93
CA LEU A 268 -4.81 21.32 -17.17
C LEU A 268 -5.12 22.81 -16.98
N THR A 269 -5.75 23.20 -15.87
CA THR A 269 -6.05 24.63 -15.59
C THR A 269 -4.79 25.48 -15.39
N LEU A 270 -3.66 24.86 -15.04
CA LEU A 270 -2.38 25.54 -14.89
C LEU A 270 -1.62 25.73 -16.22
N VAL A 271 -2.06 25.07 -17.30
CA VAL A 271 -1.49 25.28 -18.64
C VAL A 271 -2.01 26.60 -19.21
N ARG A 272 -1.19 27.66 -19.11
CA ARG A 272 -1.52 28.97 -19.69
C ARG A 272 -1.09 29.05 -21.15
N GLU A 273 -2.04 29.14 -22.07
CA GLU A 273 -1.77 29.23 -23.52
C GLU A 273 -0.78 30.35 -23.90
N SER A 274 -0.74 31.45 -23.16
CA SER A 274 0.14 32.60 -23.42
C SER A 274 1.61 32.37 -23.05
N GLU A 275 1.92 31.37 -22.22
CA GLU A 275 3.24 31.12 -21.66
C GLU A 275 3.92 29.87 -22.27
N VAL A 276 3.22 29.14 -23.14
CA VAL A 276 3.57 27.79 -23.55
C VAL A 276 3.95 27.72 -25.03
N SER A 277 4.97 26.92 -25.37
CA SER A 277 5.44 26.77 -26.75
C SER A 277 4.40 26.05 -27.63
N SER A 278 4.37 26.38 -28.94
CA SER A 278 3.50 25.70 -29.91
C SER A 278 3.74 24.18 -29.96
N LEU A 279 4.97 23.73 -29.72
CA LEU A 279 5.32 22.29 -29.70
C LEU A 279 4.70 21.57 -28.49
N PHE A 280 4.70 22.21 -27.32
CA PHE A 280 4.04 21.69 -26.13
C PHE A 280 2.52 21.58 -26.35
N LEU A 281 1.88 22.64 -26.88
CA LEU A 281 0.44 22.63 -27.16
C LEU A 281 0.07 21.52 -28.16
N ASN A 282 0.84 21.34 -29.23
CA ASN A 282 0.61 20.27 -30.19
C ASN A 282 0.72 18.87 -29.54
N ARG A 283 1.68 18.67 -28.62
CA ARG A 283 1.82 17.41 -27.90
C ARG A 283 0.67 17.20 -26.93
N LEU A 284 0.28 18.20 -26.15
CA LEU A 284 -0.89 18.15 -25.26
C LEU A 284 -2.17 17.80 -26.03
N VAL A 285 -2.46 18.48 -27.14
CA VAL A 285 -3.62 18.19 -27.98
C VAL A 285 -3.56 16.76 -28.52
N SER A 286 -2.39 16.28 -28.95
CA SER A 286 -2.25 14.89 -29.39
C SER A 286 -2.54 13.89 -28.27
N ILE A 287 -2.15 14.16 -27.03
CA ILE A 287 -2.43 13.30 -25.88
C ILE A 287 -3.93 13.23 -25.64
N LEU A 288 -4.60 14.39 -25.52
CA LEU A 288 -6.03 14.48 -25.27
C LEU A 288 -6.86 13.86 -26.39
N THR A 289 -6.48 14.08 -27.65
CA THR A 289 -7.20 13.52 -28.81
C THR A 289 -7.12 11.99 -28.85
N LYS A 290 -5.98 11.40 -28.47
CA LYS A 290 -5.82 9.93 -28.39
C LYS A 290 -6.66 9.29 -27.28
N LYS A 291 -7.03 10.08 -26.27
CA LYS A 291 -7.79 9.64 -25.09
C LYS A 291 -9.20 10.19 -25.06
N PHE A 292 -9.64 10.84 -26.14
CA PHE A 292 -10.92 11.55 -26.20
C PHE A 292 -12.10 10.61 -25.92
N ASP A 293 -12.12 9.42 -26.53
CA ASP A 293 -13.22 8.46 -26.33
C ASP A 293 -13.39 8.07 -24.85
N LEU A 294 -12.28 7.91 -24.11
CA LEU A 294 -12.30 7.61 -22.67
C LEU A 294 -12.80 8.80 -21.86
N LEU A 295 -12.39 10.01 -22.23
CA LEU A 295 -12.81 11.24 -21.56
C LEU A 295 -14.30 11.53 -21.81
N GLU A 296 -14.80 11.27 -23.02
CA GLU A 296 -16.19 11.46 -23.39
C GLU A 296 -17.12 10.51 -22.61
N GLU A 297 -16.73 9.24 -22.48
CA GLU A 297 -17.48 8.24 -21.71
C GLU A 297 -17.60 8.66 -20.24
N GLU A 298 -16.49 9.09 -19.62
CA GLU A 298 -16.48 9.52 -18.21
C GLU A 298 -17.28 10.80 -17.95
N ILE A 299 -17.13 11.82 -18.82
CA ILE A 299 -17.90 13.06 -18.72
C ILE A 299 -19.40 12.75 -18.84
N THR A 300 -19.78 11.82 -19.72
CA THR A 300 -21.17 11.41 -19.89
C THR A 300 -21.70 10.70 -18.64
N ILE A 301 -20.90 9.83 -18.02
CA ILE A 301 -21.27 9.17 -16.75
C ILE A 301 -21.46 10.20 -15.63
N HIS A 302 -20.54 11.16 -15.48
CA HIS A 302 -20.66 12.21 -14.47
C HIS A 302 -21.90 13.10 -14.69
N LEU A 303 -22.19 13.49 -15.93
CA LEU A 303 -23.37 14.29 -16.27
C LEU A 303 -24.69 13.54 -16.03
N LEU A 304 -24.69 12.21 -16.17
CA LEU A 304 -25.86 11.38 -15.87
C LEU A 304 -26.08 11.21 -14.36
N ASN A 305 -25.01 11.16 -13.57
CA ASN A 305 -25.09 11.07 -12.10
C ASN A 305 -25.53 12.38 -11.44
N ASP A 306 -25.18 13.54 -12.02
CA ASP A 306 -25.67 14.87 -11.55
C ASP A 306 -27.17 15.11 -11.84
N MET A 307 -27.81 14.23 -12.63
CA MET A 307 -29.23 14.33 -13.01
C MET A 307 -30.16 13.48 -12.11
N ASP A 308 -29.60 12.64 -11.24
CA ASP A 308 -30.36 11.99 -10.16
C ASP A 308 -30.32 12.90 -8.92
N ASP A 309 -31.49 13.32 -8.42
CA ASP A 309 -31.72 14.25 -7.30
C ASP A 309 -31.17 13.79 -5.92
N ASP A 310 -30.30 12.77 -5.86
CA ASP A 310 -29.62 12.40 -4.63
C ASP A 310 -28.48 13.38 -4.36
N PRO A 311 -28.37 13.93 -3.13
CA PRO A 311 -27.27 14.83 -2.80
C PRO A 311 -25.94 14.09 -3.07
N PRO A 312 -24.96 14.75 -3.69
CA PRO A 312 -23.66 14.13 -3.93
C PRO A 312 -23.16 13.59 -2.59
N PRO A 313 -22.64 12.35 -2.54
CA PRO A 313 -22.12 11.80 -1.30
C PRO A 313 -21.14 12.83 -0.71
N THR A 314 -21.21 13.10 0.59
CA THR A 314 -20.46 14.16 1.28
C THR A 314 -18.96 14.19 0.92
N ALA A 315 -18.39 13.05 0.52
CA ALA A 315 -17.04 12.93 -0.03
C ALA A 315 -16.78 13.70 -1.35
N TYR A 316 -17.79 13.88 -2.20
CA TYR A 316 -17.73 14.69 -3.43
C TYR A 316 -17.65 16.19 -3.09
N VAL A 317 -18.38 16.61 -2.05
CA VAL A 317 -18.31 17.99 -1.56
C VAL A 317 -16.95 18.23 -0.92
N ASP A 318 -16.42 17.29 -0.14
CA ASP A 318 -15.08 17.43 0.44
C ASP A 318 -13.96 17.41 -0.61
N ALA A 319 -14.10 16.67 -1.72
CA ALA A 319 -13.17 16.70 -2.85
C ALA A 319 -13.22 18.02 -3.64
N LEU A 320 -14.42 18.62 -3.78
CA LEU A 320 -14.62 19.93 -4.41
C LEU A 320 -14.24 21.11 -3.50
N VAL A 321 -14.32 20.95 -2.18
CA VAL A 321 -13.95 21.98 -1.19
C VAL A 321 -12.42 22.17 -1.08
N ILE A 322 -11.63 21.28 -1.68
CA ILE A 322 -10.16 21.40 -1.80
C ILE A 322 -9.75 22.03 -3.17
N GLY A 323 -10.72 22.45 -3.99
CA GLY A 323 -10.51 23.20 -5.23
C GLY A 323 -9.96 24.61 -5.03
#